data_AF-A0A923EIU3-F1
#
_entry.id   AF-A0A923EIU3-F1
#
_cell.length_a   1.000
_cell.length_b   1.000
_cell.length_c   1.000
_cell.angle_alpha   90.00
_cell.angle_beta   90.00
_cell.angle_gamma   90.00
#
_symmetry.space_group_name_H-M   'P 1'
#
loop_
_entity.id
_entity.type
_entity.pdbx_description
1 polymer ?
#
loop_
_entity_poly.entity_id
_entity_poly.type
_entity_poly.pdbx_seq_one_letter_code
_entity_poly.pdbx_strand_id
1 'polypeptide(L)'
;GTVVERQLESGEVLDVDTGCIVALEKSVNFEIRQAGNVKTALFGGEGLFFATLHGPGKVWLQSLPFSRLAGRMLQAAPQRGGSRGEGSILGSLGGLIDGDNRF
;
A
#
# COMPACT_ATOMS: atom_id res chain seq x y z
N GLY A 1 12.59 -8.19 3.46
CA GLY A 1 11.72 -8.86 4.44
C GLY A 1 12.30 -10.20 4.81
N THR A 2 11.68 -10.91 5.72
CA THR A 2 12.07 -12.28 6.13
C THR A 2 10.85 -13.18 5.96
N VAL A 3 11.07 -14.44 5.56
CA VAL A 3 10.04 -15.47 5.51
C VAL A 3 10.08 -16.29 6.80
N VAL A 4 8.91 -16.52 7.38
CA VAL A 4 8.72 -17.34 8.58
C VAL A 4 7.78 -18.48 8.23
N GLU A 5 8.20 -19.71 8.53
CA GLU A 5 7.34 -20.89 8.54
C GLU A 5 6.60 -20.97 9.87
N ARG A 6 5.31 -21.28 9.82
CA ARG A 6 4.50 -21.56 11.01
C ARG A 6 3.64 -22.80 10.76
N GLN A 7 3.64 -23.69 11.74
CA GLN A 7 2.67 -24.79 11.81
C GLN A 7 1.42 -24.26 12.51
N LEU A 8 0.26 -24.45 11.89
CA LEU A 8 -1.04 -24.25 12.51
C LEU A 8 -1.58 -25.59 12.99
N GLU A 9 -1.97 -25.64 14.27
CA GLU A 9 -2.64 -26.80 14.84
C GLU A 9 -4.11 -26.88 14.38
N SER A 10 -4.75 -28.03 14.61
CA SER A 10 -6.16 -28.22 14.26
C SER A 10 -7.06 -27.22 14.99
N GLY A 11 -7.81 -26.42 14.23
CA GLY A 11 -8.66 -25.36 14.76
C GLY A 11 -7.92 -24.08 15.18
N GLU A 12 -6.59 -24.02 15.03
CA GLU A 12 -5.85 -22.78 15.24
C GLU A 12 -6.21 -21.76 14.17
N VAL A 13 -6.40 -20.52 14.59
CA VAL A 13 -6.78 -19.40 13.73
C VAL A 13 -5.67 -18.36 13.75
N LEU A 14 -5.27 -17.90 12.57
CA LEU A 14 -4.25 -16.88 12.41
C LEU A 14 -4.72 -15.78 11.45
N ASP A 15 -4.76 -14.56 11.97
CA ASP A 15 -5.08 -13.37 11.18
C ASP A 15 -3.80 -12.74 10.63
N VAL A 16 -3.75 -12.59 9.31
CA VAL A 16 -2.58 -12.06 8.61
C VAL A 16 -2.98 -11.03 7.58
N ASP A 17 -2.06 -10.14 7.24
CA ASP A 17 -2.17 -9.32 6.03
C ASP A 17 -2.07 -10.25 4.81
N THR A 18 -3.02 -10.16 3.88
CA THR A 18 -3.03 -10.96 2.64
C THR A 18 -1.74 -10.81 1.84
N GLY A 19 -1.14 -9.62 1.81
CA GLY A 19 0.12 -9.39 1.11
C GLY A 19 1.30 -10.12 1.76
N CYS A 20 1.19 -10.47 3.03
CA CYS A 20 2.23 -11.19 3.76
C CYS A 20 2.17 -12.71 3.55
N ILE A 21 1.16 -13.26 2.88
CA ILE A 21 1.09 -14.70 2.63
C ILE A 21 1.98 -15.06 1.43
N VAL A 22 2.92 -15.98 1.65
CA VAL A 22 3.81 -16.51 0.60
C VAL A 22 3.28 -17.83 0.07
N ALA A 23 2.94 -18.75 0.99
CA ALA A 23 2.39 -20.06 0.67
C ALA A 23 1.62 -20.63 1.86
N LEU A 24 0.73 -21.59 1.60
CA LEU A 24 0.01 -22.37 2.60
C LEU A 24 -0.23 -23.79 2.09
N GLU A 25 -0.29 -24.76 3.00
CA GLU A 25 -0.70 -26.13 2.67
C GLU A 25 -2.19 -26.20 2.36
N LYS A 26 -2.59 -27.16 1.51
CA LYS A 26 -3.98 -27.35 1.06
C LYS A 26 -4.98 -27.56 2.21
N SER A 27 -4.52 -28.08 3.35
CA SER A 27 -5.35 -28.32 4.53
C SER A 27 -5.71 -27.04 5.30
N VAL A 28 -5.00 -25.93 5.05
CA VAL A 28 -5.27 -24.64 5.69
C VAL A 28 -6.40 -23.93 4.96
N ASN A 29 -7.49 -23.63 5.67
CA ASN A 29 -8.58 -22.83 5.12
C ASN A 29 -8.16 -21.35 5.08
N PHE A 30 -8.46 -20.66 3.99
CA PHE A 30 -8.09 -19.27 3.73
C PHE A 30 -9.35 -18.46 3.42
N GLU A 31 -9.60 -17.44 4.23
CA GLU A 31 -10.76 -16.54 4.08
C GLU A 31 -10.32 -15.08 4.05
N ILE A 32 -10.64 -14.37 2.96
CA ILE A 32 -10.33 -12.93 2.85
C ILE A 32 -11.37 -12.14 3.62
N ARG A 33 -10.91 -11.30 4.55
CA ARG A 33 -11.71 -10.30 5.24
C ARG A 33 -11.29 -8.92 4.76
N GLN A 34 -12.24 -8.22 4.14
CA GLN A 34 -12.03 -6.84 3.73
C GLN A 34 -11.86 -5.96 4.98
N ALA A 35 -10.70 -5.32 5.13
CA ALA A 35 -10.45 -4.42 6.24
C ALA A 35 -10.89 -3.00 5.86
N GLY A 36 -12.03 -2.58 6.40
CA GLY A 36 -12.48 -1.20 6.32
C GLY A 36 -13.08 -0.76 4.98
N ASN A 37 -13.32 0.54 4.87
CA ASN A 37 -13.96 1.17 3.71
C ASN A 37 -12.95 1.40 2.58
N VAL A 38 -13.42 1.44 1.32
CA VAL A 38 -12.63 1.82 0.12
C VAL A 38 -11.81 3.09 0.35
N LYS A 39 -12.32 4.04 1.13
CA LYS A 39 -11.60 5.26 1.54
C LYS A 39 -10.30 4.94 2.29
N THR A 40 -10.31 4.01 3.24
CA THR A 40 -9.10 3.63 3.99
C THR A 40 -8.04 2.99 3.08
N ALA A 41 -8.45 2.17 2.12
CA ALA A 41 -7.55 1.60 1.12
C ALA A 41 -6.92 2.67 0.19
N LEU A 42 -7.67 3.73 -0.14
CA LEU A 42 -7.20 4.82 -1.00
C LEU A 42 -6.36 5.88 -0.25
N PHE A 43 -6.73 6.24 0.98
CA PHE A 43 -6.03 7.26 1.77
C PHE A 43 -4.79 6.71 2.50
N GLY A 44 -4.68 5.39 2.67
CA GLY A 44 -3.51 4.72 3.26
C GLY A 44 -2.42 4.33 2.24
N GLY A 45 -2.70 4.43 0.94
CA GLY A 45 -1.76 4.08 -0.14
C GLY A 45 -1.54 2.58 -0.39
N GLU A 46 -2.02 1.71 0.51
CA GLU A 46 -1.99 0.25 0.40
C GLU A 46 -3.35 -0.29 0.85
N GLY A 47 -4.02 -1.08 0.02
CA GLY A 47 -5.24 -1.77 0.42
C GLY A 47 -4.94 -2.71 1.60
N LEU A 48 -5.52 -2.42 2.76
CA LEU A 48 -5.46 -3.30 3.92
C LEU A 48 -6.49 -4.41 3.72
N PHE A 49 -6.05 -5.58 3.25
CA PHE A 49 -6.87 -6.77 3.19
C PHE A 49 -6.32 -7.79 4.18
N PHE A 50 -7.12 -8.17 5.18
CA PHE A 50 -6.76 -9.23 6.10
C PHE A 50 -7.24 -10.56 5.54
N ALA A 51 -6.55 -11.64 5.91
CA ALA A 51 -7.00 -12.99 5.70
C ALA A 51 -6.97 -13.75 7.03
N THR A 52 -7.95 -14.61 7.20
CA THR A 52 -7.97 -15.60 8.27
C THR A 52 -7.44 -16.91 7.72
N LEU A 53 -6.45 -17.49 8.39
CA LEU A 53 -5.95 -18.83 8.13
C LEU A 53 -6.44 -19.76 9.23
N HIS A 54 -7.10 -20.85 8.89
CA HIS A 54 -7.50 -21.88 9.85
C HIS A 54 -6.72 -23.17 9.58
N GLY A 55 -6.01 -23.67 10.60
CA GLY A 55 -5.30 -24.94 10.54
C GLY A 55 -6.24 -26.15 10.50
N PRO A 56 -5.67 -27.37 10.35
CA PRO A 56 -4.25 -27.68 10.49
C PRO A 56 -3.42 -27.50 9.21
N GLY A 57 -2.14 -27.17 9.35
CA GLY A 57 -1.17 -27.18 8.26
C GLY A 57 -0.11 -26.10 8.35
N LYS A 58 0.89 -26.15 7.46
CA LYS A 58 1.97 -25.16 7.39
C LYS A 58 1.58 -23.95 6.57
N VAL A 59 2.06 -22.80 7.02
CA VAL A 59 1.96 -21.51 6.32
C VAL A 59 3.32 -20.83 6.31
N TRP A 60 3.60 -20.12 5.22
CA TRP A 60 4.81 -19.31 5.05
C TRP A 60 4.41 -17.86 4.87
N LEU A 61 4.93 -17.00 5.76
CA LEU A 61 4.57 -15.60 5.83
C LEU A 61 5.81 -14.72 5.65
N GLN A 62 5.67 -13.58 4.96
CA GLN A 62 6.71 -12.58 4.81
C GLN A 62 6.45 -11.34 5.69
N SER A 63 7.51 -10.75 6.24
CA SER A 63 7.39 -9.57 7.12
C SER A 63 7.04 -8.27 6.39
N LEU A 64 7.37 -8.16 5.10
CA LEU A 64 7.21 -6.93 4.34
C LEU A 64 6.75 -7.26 2.90
N PRO A 65 5.47 -7.05 2.57
CA PRO A 65 5.00 -7.26 1.21
C PRO A 65 5.64 -6.27 0.23
N PHE A 66 5.87 -6.73 -1.00
CA PHE A 66 6.48 -5.90 -2.05
C PHE A 66 5.65 -4.64 -2.34
N SER A 67 4.32 -4.75 -2.40
CA SER A 67 3.43 -3.59 -2.54
C SER A 67 3.67 -2.55 -1.47
N ARG A 68 3.92 -3.00 -0.23
CA ARG A 68 4.20 -2.12 0.90
C ARG A 68 5.55 -1.43 0.84
N LEU A 69 6.56 -2.18 0.42
CA LEU A 69 7.87 -1.60 0.15
C LEU A 69 7.77 -0.57 -0.99
N ALA A 70 7.12 -0.91 -2.10
CA ALA A 70 6.97 -0.03 -3.26
C ALA A 70 6.18 1.25 -2.91
N GLY A 71 5.07 1.14 -2.18
CA GLY A 71 4.29 2.29 -1.70
C GLY A 71 5.14 3.23 -0.85
N ARG A 72 5.92 2.70 0.10
CA ARG A 72 6.85 3.49 0.92
C ARG A 72 7.97 4.12 0.10
N MET A 73 8.51 3.41 -0.88
CA MET A 73 9.53 3.96 -1.78
C MET A 73 8.97 5.10 -2.62
N LEU A 74 7.73 4.99 -3.13
CA LEU A 74 7.07 6.05 -3.88
C LEU A 74 6.77 7.28 -3.01
N GLN A 75 6.32 7.08 -1.77
CA GLN A 75 6.10 8.17 -0.82
C GLN A 75 7.39 8.87 -0.41
N ALA A 76 8.49 8.11 -0.27
CA ALA A 76 9.80 8.63 0.08
C ALA A 76 10.59 9.18 -1.13
N ALA A 77 10.20 8.83 -2.35
CA ALA A 77 10.83 9.34 -3.56
C ALA A 77 10.64 10.87 -3.62
N PRO A 78 11.71 11.64 -3.93
CA PRO A 78 11.55 13.06 -4.16
C PRO A 78 10.54 13.24 -5.28
N GLN A 79 9.54 14.12 -5.09
CA GLN A 79 8.64 14.59 -6.15
C GLN A 79 9.45 15.41 -7.17
N ARG A 80 10.38 14.77 -7.89
CA ARG A 80 11.09 15.35 -9.03
C ARG A 80 10.16 15.23 -10.22
N GLY A 81 9.32 16.24 -10.37
CA GLY A 81 8.35 16.34 -11.45
C GLY A 81 7.33 17.47 -11.29
N GLY A 82 7.36 18.26 -10.22
CA GLY A 82 6.82 19.61 -10.26
C GLY A 82 7.90 20.52 -10.81
N SER A 83 7.89 20.79 -12.11
CA SER A 83 8.59 21.95 -12.66
C SER A 83 8.21 23.14 -11.80
N ARG A 84 9.23 23.74 -11.20
CA ARG A 84 9.10 24.97 -10.45
C ARG A 84 8.81 26.07 -11.47
N GLY A 85 7.53 26.37 -11.68
CA GLY A 85 7.10 27.62 -12.30
C GLY A 85 6.09 27.50 -13.44
N GLU A 86 4.87 27.05 -13.15
CA GLU A 86 3.64 27.54 -13.81
C GLU A 86 2.44 26.93 -13.07
N GLY A 87 1.65 27.75 -12.38
CA GLY A 87 0.46 27.28 -11.65
C GLY A 87 0.35 27.68 -10.19
N SER A 88 1.19 28.60 -9.68
CA SER A 88 0.72 29.42 -8.56
C SER A 88 -0.41 30.29 -9.10
N ILE A 89 -1.56 30.28 -8.43
CA ILE A 89 -2.64 31.28 -8.54
C ILE A 89 -2.14 32.75 -8.47
N LEU A 90 -0.88 32.98 -8.12
CA LEU A 90 -0.15 34.25 -8.20
C LEU A 90 0.49 34.55 -9.58
N GLY A 91 0.76 33.53 -10.40
CA GLY A 91 1.34 33.67 -11.74
C GLY A 91 0.34 34.13 -12.80
N SER A 92 -0.93 33.72 -12.69
CA SER A 92 -1.99 34.25 -13.59
C SER A 92 -2.37 35.69 -13.26
N LEU A 93 -2.16 36.14 -12.01
CA LEU A 93 -2.31 37.53 -11.59
C LEU A 93 -1.10 38.39 -11.97
N GLY A 94 0.11 37.80 -11.98
CA GLY A 94 1.34 38.48 -12.39
C GLY A 94 1.37 38.86 -13.87
N GLY A 95 0.87 38.00 -14.76
CA GLY A 95 0.84 38.26 -16.21
C GLY A 95 -0.18 39.30 -16.68
N LEU A 96 -1.11 39.74 -15.81
CA LEU A 96 -2.09 40.80 -16.11
C LEU A 96 -1.63 42.18 -15.60
N ILE A 97 -0.64 42.24 -14.70
CA ILE A 97 -0.05 43.48 -14.19
C ILE A 97 1.24 43.87 -14.92
N ASP A 98 1.99 42.89 -15.44
CA ASP A 98 3.24 43.13 -16.19
C ASP A 98 2.93 43.51 -17.65
N GLY A 99 2.30 44.67 -17.77
CA GLY A 99 1.74 45.23 -18.96
C GLY A 99 2.76 45.39 -20.09
N ASP A 100 2.22 45.15 -21.28
CA ASP A 100 2.63 45.67 -22.57
C ASP A 100 3.46 46.96 -22.46
N ASN A 101 4.75 46.87 -22.80
CA ASN A 101 5.56 48.03 -23.13
C ASN A 101 6.45 47.70 -24.33
N ARG A 102 5.80 47.56 -25.49
CA ARG A 102 6.45 47.62 -26.80
C ARG A 102 6.04 48.94 -27.48
N PHE A 103 6.89 49.95 -27.33
CA PHE A 103 7.09 50.99 -28.33
C PHE A 103 8.34 50.65 -29.14
#